data_AF-A0A845TZA1-F1
#
_entry.id   AF-A0A845TZA1-F1
#
_cell.length_a   1.000
_cell.length_b   1.000
_cell.length_c   1.000
_cell.angle_alpha   90.00
_cell.angle_beta   90.00
_cell.angle_gamma   90.00
#
_symmetry.space_group_name_H-M   'P 1'
#
loop_
_entity.id
_entity.type
_entity.pdbx_description
1 polymer ?
#
loop_
_entity_poly.entity_id
_entity_poly.type
_entity_poly.pdbx_seq_one_letter_code
_entity_poly.pdbx_strand_id
1 'polypeptide(L)'
;MKRFFTVAFVMVVGVILSLASVLVLLAATLNVELMENAQLRLLAELATLLLGVFLLVASVFLYVRLTVVVFGGKPQAPPKT
;
A
#
# COMPACT_ATOMS: atom_id res chain seq x y z
N MET A 1 8.00 -25.17 -6.84
CA MET A 1 8.12 -24.00 -7.75
C MET A 1 6.98 -22.99 -7.63
N LYS A 2 5.69 -23.36 -7.77
CA LYS A 2 4.58 -22.38 -7.74
C LYS A 2 4.59 -21.41 -6.55
N ARG A 3 4.81 -21.90 -5.32
CA ARG A 3 4.89 -21.05 -4.11
C ARG A 3 6.04 -20.03 -4.12
N PHE A 4 7.20 -20.37 -4.69
CA PHE A 4 8.33 -19.43 -4.79
C PHE A 4 8.04 -18.30 -5.77
N PHE A 5 7.42 -18.60 -6.92
CA PHE A 5 6.95 -17.58 -7.86
C PHE A 5 5.89 -16.68 -7.24
N THR A 6 4.96 -17.24 -6.45
CA THR A 6 3.94 -16.45 -5.76
C THR A 6 4.55 -15.53 -4.70
N VAL A 7 5.53 -16.00 -3.92
CA VAL A 7 6.23 -15.16 -2.93
C VAL A 7 7.04 -14.07 -3.61
N ALA A 8 7.78 -14.39 -4.68
CA ALA A 8 8.52 -13.40 -5.46
C ALA A 8 7.58 -12.34 -6.06
N PHE A 9 6.42 -12.75 -6.57
CA PHE A 9 5.40 -11.84 -7.09
C PHE A 9 4.85 -10.91 -6.01
N VAL A 10 4.51 -11.43 -4.82
CA VAL A 10 4.03 -10.62 -3.68
C VAL A 10 5.09 -9.59 -3.26
N MET A 11 6.36 -9.98 -3.21
CA MET A 11 7.46 -9.07 -2.89
C MET A 11 7.60 -7.95 -3.93
N VAL A 12 7.57 -8.28 -5.22
CA VAL A 12 7.65 -7.30 -6.31
C VAL A 12 6.46 -6.34 -6.26
N VAL A 13 5.24 -6.84 -6.04
CA VAL A 13 4.04 -6.00 -5.90
C VAL A 13 4.16 -5.07 -4.70
N GLY A 14 4.65 -5.56 -3.56
CA GLY A 14 4.88 -4.75 -2.36
C GLY A 14 5.89 -3.61 -2.62
N VAL A 15 6.99 -3.91 -3.31
CA VAL A 15 8.00 -2.90 -3.69
C VAL A 15 7.42 -1.87 -4.64
N ILE A 16 6.67 -2.29 -5.67
CA ILE A 16 6.04 -1.38 -6.64
C ILE A 16 5.02 -0.46 -5.93
N LEU A 17 4.17 -1.02 -5.06
CA LEU A 17 3.20 -0.23 -4.30
C LEU A 17 3.87 0.80 -3.38
N SER A 18 4.99 0.43 -2.77
CA SER A 18 5.79 1.32 -1.93
C SER A 18 6.40 2.46 -2.74
N LEU A 19 7.04 2.14 -3.87
CA LEU A 19 7.62 3.14 -4.78
C LEU A 19 6.55 4.08 -5.35
N ALA A 20 5.41 3.54 -5.78
CA ALA A 20 4.29 4.33 -6.28
C ALA A 20 3.77 5.30 -5.21
N SER A 21 3.62 4.83 -3.96
CA SER A 21 3.17 5.67 -2.84
C SER A 21 4.16 6.80 -2.55
N VAL A 22 5.46 6.51 -2.57
CA VAL A 22 6.52 7.53 -2.39
C VAL A 22 6.47 8.56 -3.51
N LEU A 23 6.34 8.15 -4.77
CA LEU A 23 6.27 9.07 -5.91
C LEU A 23 5.04 9.99 -5.84
N VAL A 24 3.88 9.42 -5.47
CA VAL A 24 2.64 10.20 -5.30
C VAL A 24 2.78 11.21 -4.17
N LEU A 25 3.34 10.80 -3.04
CA LEU A 25 3.56 11.70 -1.90
C LEU A 25 4.59 12.79 -2.22
N LEU A 26 5.66 12.44 -2.93
CA LEU A 26 6.67 13.40 -3.37
C LEU A 26 6.07 14.44 -4.32
N ALA A 27 5.31 13.99 -5.32
CA ALA A 27 4.62 14.89 -6.23
C ALA A 27 3.62 15.80 -5.49
N ALA A 28 2.84 15.25 -4.56
CA ALA A 28 1.91 16.04 -3.75
C ALA A 28 2.65 17.10 -2.91
N THR A 29 3.75 16.71 -2.26
CA THR A 29 4.55 17.61 -1.42
C THR A 29 5.18 18.75 -2.24
N LEU A 30 5.73 18.44 -3.42
CA LEU A 30 6.28 19.45 -4.32
C LEU A 30 5.20 20.44 -4.79
N ASN A 31 4.00 19.95 -5.11
CA ASN A 31 2.89 20.83 -5.49
C ASN A 31 2.47 21.76 -4.34
N VAL A 32 2.47 21.25 -3.11
CA VAL A 32 2.18 22.05 -1.90
C VAL A 32 3.24 23.13 -1.69
N GLU A 33 4.53 22.79 -1.84
CA GLU A 33 5.64 23.72 -1.62
C GLU A 33 5.63 24.88 -2.63
N LEU A 34 5.15 24.63 -3.85
CA LEU A 34 4.97 25.63 -4.89
C LEU A 34 3.73 26.53 -4.69
N MET A 35 2.88 26.29 -3.68
CA MET A 35 1.71 27.12 -3.41
C MET A 35 2.07 28.40 -2.64
N GLU A 36 1.85 29.55 -3.27
CA GLU A 36 2.03 30.87 -2.65
C GLU A 36 0.94 31.21 -1.62
N ASN A 37 -0.26 30.63 -1.79
CA ASN A 37 -1.43 30.96 -0.99
C ASN A 37 -1.47 30.12 0.30
N ALA A 38 -1.24 30.75 1.46
CA ALA A 38 -1.06 30.05 2.74
C ALA A 38 -2.26 29.16 3.14
N GLN A 39 -3.49 29.60 2.87
CA GLN A 39 -4.70 28.82 3.18
C GLN A 39 -4.83 27.57 2.30
N LEU A 40 -4.54 27.70 1.00
CA LEU A 40 -4.57 26.57 0.07
C LEU A 40 -3.42 25.59 0.37
N ARG A 41 -2.25 26.11 0.75
CA ARG A 41 -1.11 25.29 1.15
C ARG A 41 -1.43 24.42 2.35
N LEU A 42 -2.04 24.98 3.40
CA LEU A 42 -2.39 24.24 4.61
C LEU A 42 -3.46 23.17 4.33
N LEU A 43 -4.44 23.46 3.48
CA LEU A 43 -5.42 22.47 3.04
C LEU A 43 -4.75 21.34 2.24
N ALA A 44 -3.81 21.67 1.36
CA ALA A 44 -3.08 20.71 0.54
C ALA A 44 -2.09 19.87 1.39
N GLU A 45 -1.48 20.43 2.44
CA GLU A 45 -0.69 19.68 3.43
C GLU A 45 -1.56 18.64 4.14
N LEU A 46 -2.74 19.03 4.63
CA LEU A 46 -3.69 18.11 5.26
C LEU A 46 -4.15 17.01 4.29
N ALA A 47 -4.46 17.38 3.05
CA ALA A 47 -4.83 16.41 2.01
C ALA A 47 -3.69 15.43 1.71
N THR A 48 -2.45 15.91 1.65
CA THR A 48 -1.25 15.08 1.42
C THR A 48 -1.02 14.10 2.57
N LEU A 49 -1.22 14.56 3.82
CA LEU A 49 -1.18 13.72 5.02
C LEU A 49 -2.24 12.61 4.98
N LEU A 50 -3.50 12.98 4.69
CA LEU A 50 -4.60 12.02 4.55
C LEU A 50 -4.34 11.01 3.43
N LEU A 51 -3.81 11.47 2.30
CA LEU A 51 -3.42 10.61 1.18
C LEU A 51 -2.34 9.61 1.59
N GLY A 52 -1.34 10.06 2.35
CA GLY A 52 -0.28 9.19 2.87
C GLY A 52 -0.81 8.12 3.82
N VAL A 53 -1.70 8.49 4.75
CA VAL A 53 -2.36 7.53 5.65
C VAL A 53 -3.19 6.53 4.85
N PHE A 54 -3.95 7.00 3.86
CA PHE A 54 -4.77 6.13 3.02
C PHE A 54 -3.91 5.12 2.22
N LEU A 55 -2.81 5.58 1.61
CA LEU A 55 -1.87 4.72 0.88
C LEU A 55 -1.21 3.69 1.80
N LEU A 56 -0.87 4.07 3.03
CA LEU A 56 -0.32 3.16 4.04
C LEU A 56 -1.33 2.08 4.41
N VAL A 57 -2.56 2.46 4.75
CA VAL A 57 -3.61 1.50 5.12
C VAL A 57 -3.95 0.58 3.94
N ALA A 58 -4.08 1.14 2.74
CA ALA A 58 -4.37 0.38 1.53
C ALA A 58 -3.25 -0.64 1.23
N SER A 59 -1.99 -0.23 1.30
CA SER A 59 -0.83 -1.10 1.04
C SER A 59 -0.72 -2.23 2.08
N VAL A 60 -0.90 -1.93 3.37
CA VAL A 60 -0.93 -2.94 4.44
C VAL A 60 -2.08 -3.92 4.23
N PHE A 61 -3.29 -3.42 3.94
CA PHE A 61 -4.45 -4.28 3.68
C PHE A 61 -4.23 -5.22 2.49
N LEU A 62 -3.69 -4.69 1.39
CA LEU A 62 -3.40 -5.46 0.18
C LEU A 62 -2.33 -6.53 0.46
N TYR A 63 -1.28 -6.18 1.21
CA TYR A 63 -0.22 -7.10 1.59
C TYR A 63 -0.73 -8.23 2.51
N VAL A 64 -1.56 -7.91 3.50
CA VAL A 64 -2.19 -8.91 4.37
C VAL A 64 -3.12 -9.82 3.58
N ARG A 65 -3.98 -9.26 2.72
CA ARG A 65 -4.86 -10.05 1.84
C ARG A 65 -4.09 -10.96 0.90
N LEU A 66 -3.03 -10.45 0.27
CA LEU A 66 -2.13 -11.25 -0.57
C LEU A 66 -1.51 -12.39 0.24
N THR A 67 -0.98 -12.12 1.42
CA THR A 67 -0.41 -13.13 2.31
C THR A 67 -1.44 -14.20 2.68
N VAL A 68 -2.66 -13.82 3.06
CA VAL A 68 -3.74 -14.77 3.38
C VAL A 68 -4.16 -15.59 2.15
N VAL A 69 -4.24 -15.00 0.96
CA VAL A 69 -4.57 -15.76 -0.26
C VAL A 69 -3.49 -16.77 -0.62
N VAL A 70 -2.22 -16.42 -0.40
CA VAL A 70 -1.06 -17.26 -0.75
C VAL A 70 -0.79 -18.35 0.28
N PHE A 71 -0.98 -18.06 1.57
CA PHE A 71 -0.62 -18.94 2.68
C PHE A 71 -1.81 -19.50 3.46
N GLY A 72 -2.98 -18.88 3.39
CA GLY A 72 -4.22 -19.28 4.07
C GLY A 72 -4.93 -20.45 3.42
N GLY A 73 -4.18 -21.54 3.14
CA GLY A 73 -4.73 -22.79 2.64
C GLY A 73 -5.98 -23.21 3.43
N LYS A 74 -6.96 -23.78 2.70
CA LYS A 74 -8.28 -24.21 3.20
C LYS A 74 -8.19 -24.78 4.61
N PRO A 75 -9.13 -24.44 5.53
CA PRO A 75 -9.18 -25.06 6.84
C PRO A 75 -9.13 -26.58 6.65
N GLN A 76 -8.14 -27.20 7.29
CA GLN A 76 -7.99 -28.65 7.32
C GLN A 76 -9.35 -29.23 7.71
N ALA A 77 -9.94 -30.03 6.80
CA ALA A 77 -11.17 -30.72 7.11
C ALA A 77 -10.92 -31.56 8.38
N PRO A 78 -11.77 -31.45 9.41
CA PRO A 78 -11.58 -32.20 10.64
C PRO A 78 -11.54 -33.71 10.30
N PRO A 79 -10.69 -34.50 10.99
CA PRO A 79 -10.57 -35.92 10.73
C PRO A 79 -11.93 -36.57 10.90
N LYS A 80 -12.41 -37.26 9.85
CA LYS A 80 -13.61 -38.10 9.94
C LYS A 80 -13.24 -39.31 10.80
N THR A 81 -13.72 -39.31 12.04
CA THR A 81 -13.83 -40.50 12.90
C THR A 81 -14.87 -41.46 12.35
#